data_AF-A0A7K4FA84-F1
#
_entry.id   AF-A0A7K4FA84-F1
#
_cell.length_a   1.000
_cell.length_b   1.000
_cell.length_c   1.000
_cell.angle_alpha   90.00
_cell.angle_beta   90.00
_cell.angle_gamma   90.00
#
_symmetry.space_group_name_H-M   'P 1'
#
loop_
_entity.id
_entity.type
_entity.pdbx_description
1 polymer ?
#
loop_
_entity_poly.entity_id
_entity_poly.type
_entity_poly.pdbx_seq_one_letter_code
_entity_poly.pdbx_strand_id
1 'polypeptide(L)'
;MSNNKKSKDAEDILSEFDSRNKPEPTPEPEPTPEPEPTPEPQSSAPESKSDSTETHSPPEERDVIFVGTKPIMTYVSATLTQLSTRPTVTIKARGKRITQAVDVSQMIVKRMDSVGYVISDVRISSDSLTSQDGKQRNVSTMEIDISKN
;
A
#
# COMPACT_ATOMS: atom_id res chain seq x y z
N MET A 1 21.96 27.14 35.92
CA MET A 1 22.08 27.15 34.44
C MET A 1 22.23 25.71 33.97
N SER A 2 21.27 25.19 33.22
CA SER A 2 21.43 23.96 32.43
C SER A 2 20.30 23.94 31.40
N ASN A 3 20.56 24.54 30.23
CA ASN A 3 19.65 24.44 29.10
C ASN A 3 19.91 23.11 28.39
N ASN A 4 18.88 22.28 28.38
CA ASN A 4 18.78 21.03 27.66
C ASN A 4 18.77 21.32 26.15
N LYS A 5 19.88 21.10 25.46
CA LYS A 5 19.98 21.19 24.00
C LYS A 5 19.77 19.79 23.42
N LYS A 6 18.53 19.46 23.06
CA LYS A 6 18.21 18.26 22.29
C LYS A 6 17.19 18.58 21.19
N SER A 7 17.41 17.92 20.05
CA SER A 7 16.58 17.81 18.83
C SER A 7 16.56 18.99 17.84
N LYS A 8 17.70 19.28 17.19
CA LYS A 8 17.72 19.91 15.85
C LYS A 8 18.16 18.97 14.73
N ASP A 9 18.75 17.82 15.07
CA ASP A 9 19.31 16.90 14.07
C ASP A 9 18.24 16.22 13.20
N ALA A 10 17.01 16.05 13.71
CA ALA A 10 15.94 15.44 12.93
C ALA A 10 15.35 16.39 11.86
N GLU A 11 15.37 17.70 12.08
CA GLU A 11 14.88 18.67 11.08
C GLU A 11 15.90 18.91 9.96
N ASP A 12 17.19 18.93 10.29
CA ASP A 12 18.26 19.06 9.28
C ASP A 12 18.24 17.88 8.30
N ILE A 13 18.04 16.65 8.78
CA ILE A 13 18.02 15.43 7.94
C ILE A 13 16.84 15.43 6.95
N LEU A 14 15.69 16.02 7.32
CA LEU A 14 14.52 16.07 6.45
C LEU A 14 14.63 17.18 5.38
N SER A 15 15.33 18.26 5.70
CA SER A 15 15.48 19.41 4.80
C SER A 15 16.34 19.15 3.55
N GLU A 16 17.25 18.17 3.62
CA GLU A 16 18.17 17.85 2.52
C GLU A 16 17.49 17.07 1.37
N PHE A 17 16.35 16.44 1.63
CA PHE A 17 15.61 15.63 0.65
C PHE A 17 14.59 16.45 -0.17
N ASP A 18 14.09 17.57 0.36
CA ASP A 18 13.06 18.40 -0.27
C ASP A 18 13.58 19.31 -1.39
N SER A 19 14.87 19.68 -1.36
CA SER A 19 15.41 20.72 -2.24
C SER A 19 15.63 20.29 -3.71
N ARG A 20 15.36 19.02 -4.07
CA ARG A 20 15.56 18.50 -5.44
C ARG A 20 14.30 18.34 -6.28
N ASN A 21 13.10 18.58 -5.73
CA ASN A 21 11.85 18.36 -6.45
C ASN A 21 10.92 19.58 -6.35
N LYS A 22 11.28 20.67 -7.01
CA LYS A 22 10.38 21.80 -7.20
C LYS A 22 9.80 21.74 -8.63
N PRO A 23 8.56 21.29 -8.84
CA PRO A 23 7.90 21.44 -10.13
C PRO A 23 7.58 22.92 -10.39
N GLU A 24 7.83 23.39 -11.62
CA GLU A 24 7.39 24.71 -12.09
C GLU A 24 5.86 24.86 -12.02
N PRO A 25 5.34 26.07 -11.74
CA PRO A 25 3.90 26.30 -11.77
C PRO A 25 3.38 26.22 -13.21
N THR A 26 2.48 25.26 -13.45
CA THR A 26 1.72 25.13 -14.70
C THR A 26 0.62 26.21 -14.72
N PRO A 27 0.34 26.88 -15.86
CA PRO A 27 -0.72 27.88 -15.93
C PRO A 27 -2.10 27.26 -15.63
N GLU A 28 -2.89 28.02 -14.87
CA GLU A 28 -4.23 27.68 -14.40
C GLU A 28 -5.22 27.62 -15.59
N PRO A 29 -6.03 26.56 -15.75
CA PRO A 29 -6.99 26.48 -16.85
C PRO A 29 -8.21 27.38 -16.60
N GLU A 30 -8.62 28.14 -17.62
CA GLU A 30 -9.86 28.95 -17.60
C GLU A 30 -11.12 28.10 -17.37
N PRO A 31 -12.16 28.64 -16.71
CA PRO A 31 -13.38 27.89 -16.42
C PRO A 31 -14.13 27.57 -17.71
N THR A 32 -14.23 26.28 -18.02
CA THR A 32 -15.06 25.75 -19.10
C THR A 32 -16.53 25.76 -18.67
N PRO A 33 -17.49 26.14 -19.53
CA PRO A 33 -18.90 26.15 -19.16
C PRO A 33 -19.41 24.72 -18.88
N GLU A 34 -20.17 24.61 -17.79
CA GLU A 34 -20.81 23.40 -17.28
C GLU A 34 -21.84 22.87 -18.29
N PRO A 35 -21.80 21.59 -18.71
CA PRO A 35 -22.81 21.04 -19.61
C PRO A 35 -24.09 20.67 -18.85
N GLU A 36 -25.24 21.11 -19.38
CA GLU A 36 -26.57 20.74 -18.90
C GLU A 36 -26.81 19.21 -18.96
N PRO A 37 -27.63 18.64 -18.05
CA PRO A 37 -27.93 17.21 -18.06
C PRO A 37 -28.88 16.88 -19.22
N THR A 38 -28.38 16.12 -20.20
CA THR A 38 -29.21 15.49 -21.23
C THR A 38 -29.71 14.11 -20.73
N PRO A 39 -31.00 13.77 -20.88
CA PRO A 39 -31.55 12.51 -20.37
C PRO A 39 -31.36 11.31 -21.31
N GLU A 40 -31.07 10.14 -20.70
CA GLU A 40 -31.43 8.72 -21.00
C GLU A 40 -31.22 8.13 -22.43
N PRO A 41 -30.79 6.85 -22.59
CA PRO A 41 -31.71 5.70 -22.42
C PRO A 41 -31.13 4.37 -21.89
N GLN A 42 -32.02 3.54 -21.30
CA GLN A 42 -31.84 2.10 -21.09
C GLN A 42 -31.67 1.35 -22.42
N SER A 43 -30.76 0.35 -22.50
CA SER A 43 -31.01 -0.98 -23.10
C SER A 43 -29.71 -1.78 -23.37
N SER A 44 -29.84 -3.10 -23.16
CA SER A 44 -29.15 -4.24 -23.82
C SER A 44 -27.71 -4.65 -23.43
N ALA A 45 -27.62 -5.85 -22.83
CA ALA A 45 -26.47 -6.78 -22.88
C ALA A 45 -26.33 -7.39 -24.31
N PRO A 46 -25.21 -8.03 -24.75
CA PRO A 46 -24.61 -9.24 -24.13
C PRO A 46 -23.07 -9.40 -24.18
N GLU A 47 -22.59 -10.32 -23.32
CA GLU A 47 -21.40 -11.21 -23.40
C GLU A 47 -20.06 -10.75 -24.01
N SER A 48 -18.99 -10.86 -23.21
CA SER A 48 -17.68 -11.28 -23.70
C SER A 48 -16.96 -12.12 -22.64
N LYS A 49 -16.82 -13.41 -22.96
CA LYS A 49 -16.01 -14.39 -22.25
C LYS A 49 -14.53 -14.00 -22.41
N SER A 50 -13.85 -13.76 -21.30
CA SER A 50 -12.39 -13.90 -21.23
C SER A 50 -12.07 -14.93 -20.16
N ASP A 51 -11.75 -16.11 -20.66
CA ASP A 51 -11.14 -17.23 -19.98
C ASP A 51 -9.88 -16.75 -19.25
N SER A 52 -9.98 -16.56 -17.94
CA SER A 52 -8.83 -16.57 -17.05
C SER A 52 -9.05 -17.78 -16.17
N THR A 53 -8.28 -18.83 -16.42
CA THR A 53 -8.13 -19.96 -15.51
C THR A 53 -7.58 -19.45 -14.18
N GLU A 54 -8.46 -18.93 -13.33
CA GLU A 54 -8.22 -18.83 -11.90
C GLU A 54 -8.27 -20.28 -11.39
N THR A 55 -7.10 -20.80 -11.04
CA THR A 55 -7.01 -21.93 -10.11
C THR A 55 -7.66 -21.45 -8.81
N HIS A 56 -8.96 -21.67 -8.69
CA HIS A 56 -9.69 -21.56 -7.43
C HIS A 56 -9.19 -22.69 -6.51
N SER A 57 -8.06 -22.46 -5.84
CA SER A 57 -7.88 -23.07 -4.54
C SER A 57 -9.05 -22.62 -3.67
N PRO A 58 -9.60 -23.49 -2.79
CA PRO A 58 -10.64 -23.08 -1.85
C PRO A 58 -10.17 -21.83 -1.07
N PRO A 59 -11.07 -21.04 -0.48
CA PRO A 59 -10.71 -19.86 0.30
C PRO A 59 -10.02 -20.34 1.57
N GLU A 60 -8.78 -20.76 1.46
CA GLU A 60 -7.91 -20.92 2.59
C GLU A 60 -7.72 -19.52 3.15
N GLU A 61 -8.20 -19.41 4.38
CA GLU A 61 -7.96 -18.38 5.35
C GLU A 61 -6.46 -18.03 5.43
N ARG A 62 -5.95 -17.30 4.45
CA ARG A 62 -4.56 -16.88 4.45
C ARG A 62 -4.44 -15.65 5.34
N ASP A 63 -3.52 -15.74 6.29
CA ASP A 63 -3.14 -14.66 7.21
C ASP A 63 -2.20 -13.67 6.53
N VAL A 64 -2.36 -13.53 5.21
CA VAL A 64 -1.42 -12.81 4.34
C VAL A 64 -2.18 -11.79 3.51
N ILE A 65 -1.76 -10.54 3.62
CA ILE A 65 -2.26 -9.41 2.83
C ILE A 65 -1.21 -9.05 1.78
N PHE A 66 -1.52 -9.27 0.50
CA PHE A 66 -0.65 -8.87 -0.60
C PHE A 66 -0.88 -7.41 -1.00
N VAL A 67 0.16 -6.58 -0.90
CA VAL A 67 0.10 -5.15 -1.25
C VAL A 67 0.44 -4.96 -2.74
N GLY A 68 -0.55 -4.46 -3.48
CA GLY A 68 -0.47 -4.10 -4.90
C GLY A 68 -0.84 -2.63 -5.16
N THR A 69 -1.54 -2.36 -6.26
CA THR A 69 -1.85 -0.99 -6.74
C THR A 69 -3.06 -0.32 -6.07
N LYS A 70 -3.85 -1.05 -5.27
CA LYS A 70 -5.05 -0.49 -4.60
C LYS A 70 -4.67 0.63 -3.60
N PRO A 71 -5.61 1.54 -3.26
CA PRO A 71 -5.38 2.57 -2.26
C PRO A 71 -4.97 2.00 -0.90
N ILE A 72 -4.12 2.73 -0.18
CA ILE A 72 -3.53 2.29 1.10
C ILE A 72 -4.56 1.81 2.12
N MET A 73 -5.68 2.52 2.25
CA MET A 73 -6.76 2.20 3.20
C MET A 73 -7.40 0.83 2.94
N THR A 74 -7.37 0.35 1.70
CA THR A 74 -7.88 -0.99 1.34
C THR A 74 -7.12 -2.07 2.10
N TYR A 75 -5.79 -1.96 2.15
CA TYR A 75 -4.96 -2.93 2.85
C TYR A 75 -5.07 -2.77 4.35
N VAL A 76 -5.12 -1.53 4.86
CA VAL A 76 -5.31 -1.26 6.30
C VAL A 76 -6.61 -1.91 6.79
N SER A 77 -7.72 -1.69 6.10
CA SER A 77 -9.01 -2.28 6.47
C SER A 77 -8.99 -3.81 6.39
N ALA A 78 -8.39 -4.37 5.33
CA ALA A 78 -8.27 -5.83 5.20
C ALA A 78 -7.43 -6.45 6.31
N THR A 79 -6.28 -5.85 6.65
CA THR A 79 -5.41 -6.31 7.74
C THR A 79 -6.13 -6.26 9.09
N LEU A 80 -6.82 -5.15 9.41
CA LEU A 80 -7.56 -5.02 10.67
C LEU A 80 -8.72 -6.02 10.76
N THR A 81 -9.39 -6.29 9.64
CA THR A 81 -10.46 -7.30 9.57
C THR A 81 -9.90 -8.69 9.91
N GLN A 82 -8.75 -9.06 9.34
CA GLN A 82 -8.10 -10.34 9.66
C GLN A 82 -7.60 -10.40 11.12
N LEU A 83 -6.96 -9.33 11.62
CA LEU A 83 -6.49 -9.25 13.01
C LEU A 83 -7.61 -9.34 14.06
N SER A 84 -8.86 -9.05 13.67
CA SER A 84 -10.00 -9.20 14.58
C SER A 84 -10.31 -10.67 14.95
N THR A 85 -9.89 -11.61 14.09
CA THR A 85 -10.13 -13.04 14.27
C THR A 85 -8.83 -13.84 14.44
N ARG A 86 -7.67 -13.20 14.22
CA ARG A 86 -6.37 -13.87 14.17
C ARG A 86 -5.30 -13.15 14.97
N PRO A 87 -4.40 -13.90 15.62
CA PRO A 87 -3.38 -13.30 16.47
C PRO A 87 -2.31 -12.53 15.69
N THR A 88 -2.06 -12.95 14.45
CA THR A 88 -1.00 -12.41 13.58
C THR A 88 -1.49 -12.33 12.14
N VAL A 89 -1.09 -11.28 11.43
CA VAL A 89 -1.30 -11.11 9.99
C VAL A 89 -0.02 -10.61 9.35
N THR A 90 0.38 -11.25 8.24
CA THR A 90 1.57 -10.92 7.45
C THR A 90 1.19 -10.01 6.27
N ILE A 91 1.77 -8.82 6.22
CA ILE A 91 1.67 -7.93 5.05
C ILE A 91 2.84 -8.27 4.12
N LYS A 92 2.56 -8.71 2.89
CA LYS A 92 3.57 -9.10 1.90
C LYS A 92 3.57 -8.15 0.70
N ALA A 93 4.75 -7.71 0.30
CA ALA A 93 4.93 -6.82 -0.85
C ALA A 93 6.22 -7.09 -1.62
N ARG A 94 6.28 -6.57 -2.85
CA ARG A 94 7.46 -6.70 -3.72
C ARG A 94 7.76 -5.43 -4.49
N GLY A 95 9.04 -5.21 -4.78
CA GLY A 95 9.55 -4.09 -5.56
C GLY A 95 9.00 -2.75 -5.08
N LYS A 96 8.46 -1.94 -6.01
CA LYS A 96 7.93 -0.59 -5.73
C LYS A 96 6.83 -0.53 -4.67
N ARG A 97 6.16 -1.65 -4.37
CA ARG A 97 5.07 -1.71 -3.37
C ARG A 97 5.55 -1.93 -1.94
N ILE A 98 6.85 -2.15 -1.73
CA ILE A 98 7.45 -2.30 -0.39
C ILE A 98 7.20 -1.06 0.47
N THR A 99 7.42 0.15 -0.07
CA THR A 99 7.15 1.41 0.66
C THR A 99 5.70 1.46 1.15
N GLN A 100 4.76 1.12 0.27
CA GLN A 100 3.34 1.10 0.62
C GLN A 100 3.01 0.08 1.71
N ALA A 101 3.68 -1.08 1.75
CA ALA A 101 3.49 -2.05 2.83
C ALA A 101 4.01 -1.53 4.18
N VAL A 102 5.15 -0.83 4.17
CA VAL A 102 5.67 -0.16 5.37
C VAL A 102 4.71 0.94 5.84
N ASP A 103 4.12 1.71 4.92
CA ASP A 103 3.14 2.72 5.27
C ASP A 103 1.88 2.11 5.91
N VAL A 104 1.40 0.97 5.37
CA VAL A 104 0.26 0.23 5.94
C VAL A 104 0.58 -0.26 7.35
N SER A 105 1.74 -0.91 7.55
CA SER A 105 2.12 -1.44 8.86
C SER A 105 2.26 -0.33 9.90
N GLN A 106 2.91 0.78 9.53
CA GLN A 106 3.08 1.94 10.41
C GLN A 106 1.75 2.62 10.72
N MET A 107 0.85 2.72 9.74
CA MET A 107 -0.47 3.30 9.96
C MET A 107 -1.30 2.50 10.97
N ILE A 108 -1.26 1.16 10.88
CA ILE A 108 -1.97 0.28 11.81
C ILE A 108 -1.44 0.48 13.24
N VAL A 109 -0.13 0.35 13.44
CA VAL A 109 0.50 0.49 14.77
C VAL A 109 0.21 1.86 15.36
N LYS A 110 0.39 2.93 14.59
CA LYS A 110 0.17 4.31 15.08
C LYS A 110 -1.28 4.62 15.40
N ARG A 111 -2.24 4.12 14.60
CA ARG A 111 -3.67 4.42 14.82
C ARG A 111 -4.32 3.51 15.85
N MET A 112 -3.78 2.31 16.04
CA MET A 112 -4.33 1.28 16.93
C MET A 112 -3.44 1.03 18.16
N ASP A 113 -2.66 2.02 18.55
CA ASP A 113 -1.76 1.97 19.72
C ASP A 113 -2.51 1.56 21.00
N SER A 114 -3.73 2.09 21.18
CA SER A 114 -4.61 1.72 22.31
C SER A 114 -5.10 0.27 22.30
N VAL A 115 -5.08 -0.39 21.15
CA VAL A 115 -5.47 -1.81 20.99
C VAL A 115 -4.27 -2.73 21.23
N GLY A 116 -3.04 -2.21 21.14
CA GLY A 116 -1.80 -2.95 21.37
C GLY A 116 -1.28 -3.72 20.15
N TYR A 117 -1.58 -3.27 18.91
CA TYR A 117 -0.97 -3.88 17.72
C TYR A 117 0.48 -3.43 17.55
N VAL A 118 1.35 -4.40 17.31
CA VAL A 118 2.80 -4.21 17.16
C VAL A 118 3.31 -4.90 15.90
N ILE A 119 4.44 -4.43 15.37
CA ILE A 119 5.20 -5.16 14.34
C ILE A 119 6.05 -6.19 15.07
N SER A 120 5.77 -7.48 14.89
CA SER A 120 6.47 -8.56 15.57
C SER A 120 7.69 -9.09 14.81
N ASP A 121 7.65 -9.07 13.48
CA ASP A 121 8.78 -9.52 12.64
C ASP A 121 8.78 -8.80 11.29
N VAL A 122 9.97 -8.63 10.70
CA VAL A 122 10.16 -8.09 9.35
C VAL A 122 11.18 -8.93 8.61
N ARG A 123 10.76 -9.56 7.51
CA ARG A 123 11.61 -10.40 6.66
C ARG A 123 11.78 -9.75 5.29
N ILE A 124 13.01 -9.73 4.78
CA ILE A 124 13.36 -9.17 3.47
C ILE A 124 14.07 -10.26 2.67
N SER A 125 13.67 -10.44 1.41
CA SER A 125 14.25 -11.42 0.51
C SER A 125 14.28 -10.89 -0.94
N SER A 126 14.59 -11.76 -1.89
CA SER A 126 14.53 -11.49 -3.33
C SER A 126 14.03 -12.72 -4.07
N ASP A 127 12.98 -12.54 -4.87
CA ASP A 127 12.42 -13.60 -5.71
C ASP A 127 12.85 -13.39 -7.16
N SER A 128 13.28 -14.47 -7.85
CA SER A 128 13.51 -14.43 -9.29
C SER A 128 12.18 -14.56 -10.02
N LEU A 129 11.82 -13.53 -10.80
CA LEU A 129 10.59 -13.48 -11.59
C LEU A 129 10.92 -13.46 -13.07
N THR A 130 10.18 -14.24 -13.84
CA THR A 130 10.21 -14.17 -15.31
C THR A 130 9.48 -12.91 -15.76
N SER A 131 10.18 -12.08 -16.51
CA SER A 131 9.60 -10.88 -17.09
C SER A 131 8.93 -11.18 -18.44
N GLN A 132 8.20 -10.22 -19.00
CA GLN A 132 7.46 -10.39 -20.26
C GLN A 132 8.36 -10.75 -21.45
N ASP A 133 9.64 -10.35 -21.39
CA ASP A 133 10.68 -10.70 -22.38
C ASP A 133 11.30 -12.09 -22.16
N GLY A 134 10.75 -12.90 -21.24
CA GLY A 134 11.25 -14.23 -20.90
C GLY A 134 12.52 -14.25 -20.06
N LYS A 135 13.10 -13.09 -19.73
CA LYS A 135 14.31 -13.01 -18.90
C LYS A 135 13.96 -13.10 -17.42
N GLN A 136 14.81 -13.76 -16.65
CA GLN A 136 14.72 -13.74 -15.20
C GLN A 136 15.24 -12.41 -14.64
N ARG A 137 14.50 -11.84 -13.69
CA ARG A 137 14.88 -10.64 -12.95
C ARG A 137 14.60 -10.85 -11.47
N ASN A 138 15.56 -10.48 -10.63
CA ASN A 138 15.37 -10.49 -9.19
C ASN A 138 14.52 -9.31 -8.76
N VAL A 139 13.53 -9.56 -7.91
CA VAL A 139 12.65 -8.56 -7.34
C VAL A 139 12.66 -8.70 -5.83
N SER A 140 13.03 -7.61 -5.14
CA SER A 140 13.02 -7.57 -3.68
C SER A 140 11.62 -7.83 -3.14
N THR A 141 11.54 -8.59 -2.06
CA THR A 141 10.30 -8.91 -1.35
C THR A 141 10.43 -8.55 0.13
N MET A 142 9.30 -8.20 0.73
CA MET A 142 9.21 -7.90 2.15
C MET A 142 7.94 -8.55 2.73
N GLU A 143 8.08 -9.06 3.93
CA GLU A 143 7.00 -9.56 4.78
C GLU A 143 7.08 -8.84 6.12
N ILE A 144 5.94 -8.33 6.59
CA ILE A 144 5.83 -7.61 7.86
C ILE A 144 4.72 -8.29 8.67
N ASP A 145 5.06 -8.86 9.81
CA ASP A 145 4.08 -9.51 10.68
C ASP A 145 3.55 -8.48 11.69
N ILE A 146 2.23 -8.33 11.73
CA ILE A 146 1.51 -7.54 12.73
C ILE A 146 0.83 -8.51 13.69
N SER A 147 1.03 -8.32 14.99
CA SER A 147 0.37 -9.11 16.03
C SER A 147 -0.10 -8.23 17.17
N LYS A 148 -0.91 -8.81 18.07
CA LYS A 148 -1.36 -8.14 19.29
C LYS A 148 -0.43 -8.50 20.45
N ASN A 149 0.05 -7.48 21.16
CA ASN A 149 0.85 -7.62 22.39
C ASN A 149 0.00 -7.93 23.63
#